data_AF-A0A2V8SBM9-F1
#
_entry.id   AF-A0A2V8SBM9-F1
#
_cell.length_a   1.000
_cell.length_b   1.000
_cell.length_c   1.000
_cell.angle_alpha   90.00
_cell.angle_beta   90.00
_cell.angle_gamma   90.00
#
_symmetry.space_group_name_H-M   'P 1'
#
loop_
_entity.id
_entity.type
_entity.pdbx_description
1 polymer ?
#
loop_
_entity_poly.entity_id
_entity_poly.type
_entity_poly.pdbx_seq_one_letter_code
_entity_poly.pdbx_strand_id
1 'polypeptide(L)'
;MKRISVALACLLLLLVSSSFVPRHAAQTEVDRSLADEIFKIRAIDHHAHPMRATREGEEDREFDALIPDVLEPAPLPVRLRPDNPEFVGAWRSLWGYRHDDMTDAHLRELDETKRRATREHGDEHPAWVLDQLNIEVMFANRVAMGRGLTPQRFRWVAFDDALMLPLSSATVRKTHPDYAAFYPGEDALLKRYLSELKLTAVPATLREYTSRVVTPTLERQKRDGAVAVKFEAAYLRALDFADASEAEAARVYARFAHGGAPTANEYKPLQDFLFRYIAREAGRLG
;
A
#
# COMPACT_ATOMS: atom_id res chain seq x y z
N MET A 1 -65.61 22.90 -22.69
CA MET A 1 -64.66 22.50 -23.77
C MET A 1 -63.34 23.27 -23.74
N LYS A 2 -63.27 24.60 -23.56
CA LYS A 2 -62.01 25.37 -23.59
C LYS A 2 -60.98 25.08 -22.46
N ARG A 3 -61.41 24.64 -21.27
CA ARG A 3 -60.50 24.37 -20.13
C ARG A 3 -59.73 23.04 -20.21
N ILE A 4 -60.28 22.05 -20.93
CA ILE A 4 -59.64 20.73 -21.12
C ILE A 4 -58.48 20.84 -22.12
N SER A 5 -58.58 21.75 -23.10
CA SER A 5 -57.58 21.96 -24.14
C SER A 5 -56.29 22.62 -23.63
N VAL A 6 -56.38 23.46 -22.60
CA VAL A 6 -55.20 24.09 -21.97
C VAL A 6 -54.48 23.11 -21.04
N ALA A 7 -55.21 22.27 -20.31
CA ALA A 7 -54.61 21.24 -19.45
C ALA A 7 -53.86 20.17 -20.26
N LEU A 8 -54.39 19.77 -21.42
CA LEU A 8 -53.73 18.81 -22.31
C LEU A 8 -52.49 19.42 -22.99
N ALA A 9 -52.52 20.71 -23.34
CA ALA A 9 -51.37 21.42 -23.90
C ALA A 9 -50.23 21.57 -22.86
N CYS A 10 -50.54 21.85 -21.59
CA CYS A 10 -49.54 21.91 -20.53
C CYS A 10 -48.93 20.53 -20.20
N LEU A 11 -49.72 19.45 -20.29
CA LEU A 11 -49.22 18.08 -20.06
C LEU A 11 -48.30 17.61 -21.21
N LEU A 12 -48.62 17.97 -22.46
CA LEU A 12 -47.75 17.70 -23.62
C LEU A 12 -46.45 18.52 -23.60
N LEU A 13 -46.50 19.77 -23.13
CA LEU A 13 -45.29 20.60 -22.94
C LEU A 13 -44.36 20.04 -21.84
N LEU A 14 -44.90 19.46 -20.76
CA LEU A 14 -44.10 18.80 -19.72
C LEU A 14 -43.50 17.46 -20.18
N LEU A 15 -44.17 16.72 -21.05
CA LEU A 15 -43.65 15.45 -21.62
C LEU A 15 -42.56 15.69 -22.68
N VAL A 16 -42.64 16.77 -23.47
CA VAL A 16 -41.57 17.15 -24.42
C VAL A 16 -40.35 17.72 -23.69
N SER A 17 -40.55 18.39 -22.55
CA SER A 17 -39.45 18.93 -21.73
C SER A 17 -38.67 17.84 -20.98
N SER A 18 -39.26 16.66 -20.77
CA SER A 18 -38.62 15.54 -20.08
C SER A 18 -37.69 14.70 -20.99
N SER A 19 -37.65 15.01 -22.29
CA SER A 19 -36.80 14.32 -23.28
C SER A 19 -35.43 14.98 -23.47
N PHE A 20 -35.19 16.11 -22.80
CA PHE A 20 -33.91 16.82 -22.78
C PHE A 20 -33.34 16.87 -21.36
N VAL A 21 -33.37 15.74 -20.65
CA VAL A 21 -32.30 15.49 -19.69
C VAL A 21 -31.06 15.27 -20.55
N PRO A 22 -30.05 16.16 -20.55
CA PRO A 22 -28.77 15.77 -21.07
C PRO A 22 -28.39 14.54 -20.23
N ARG A 23 -28.47 13.35 -20.83
CA ARG A 23 -27.70 12.21 -20.36
C ARG A 23 -26.34 12.80 -20.04
N HIS A 24 -25.80 12.52 -18.87
CA HIS A 24 -24.39 12.72 -18.60
C HIS A 24 -23.57 11.87 -19.59
N ALA A 25 -23.58 12.25 -20.87
CA ALA A 25 -22.62 11.91 -21.90
C ALA A 25 -21.46 12.92 -21.80
N ALA A 26 -21.07 13.23 -20.57
CA ALA A 26 -19.82 13.88 -20.25
C ALA A 26 -18.71 12.84 -20.02
N GLN A 27 -18.94 11.58 -20.41
CA GLN A 27 -17.82 10.77 -20.89
C GLN A 27 -17.55 11.25 -22.31
N THR A 28 -16.53 12.08 -22.45
CA THR A 28 -15.84 12.28 -23.72
C THR A 28 -15.66 10.90 -24.34
N GLU A 29 -16.15 10.71 -25.57
CA GLU A 29 -15.86 9.50 -26.32
C GLU A 29 -14.34 9.32 -26.30
N VAL A 30 -13.88 8.15 -25.84
CA VAL A 30 -12.44 7.88 -25.73
C VAL A 30 -11.85 8.03 -27.13
N ASP A 31 -10.93 8.98 -27.29
CA ASP A 31 -10.18 9.13 -28.53
C ASP A 31 -9.42 7.82 -28.78
N ARG A 32 -9.87 7.07 -29.78
CA ARG A 32 -9.34 5.74 -30.09
C ARG A 32 -7.88 5.81 -30.51
N SER A 33 -7.49 6.83 -31.26
CA SER A 33 -6.10 7.02 -31.67
C SER A 33 -5.22 7.26 -30.45
N LEU A 34 -5.66 8.12 -29.53
CA LEU A 34 -4.90 8.38 -28.31
C LEU A 34 -4.83 7.15 -27.40
N ALA A 35 -5.94 6.43 -27.23
CA ALA A 35 -5.98 5.20 -26.45
C ALA A 35 -5.03 4.14 -27.02
N ASP A 36 -5.07 3.92 -28.34
CA ASP A 36 -4.19 2.96 -29.01
C ASP A 36 -2.71 3.34 -28.86
N GLU A 37 -2.36 4.63 -28.89
CA GLU A 37 -0.99 5.06 -28.58
C GLU A 37 -0.62 4.83 -27.12
N ILE A 38 -1.51 5.13 -26.17
CA ILE A 38 -1.27 4.89 -24.73
C ILE A 38 -1.07 3.40 -24.46
N PHE A 39 -1.86 2.52 -25.08
CA PHE A 39 -1.76 1.07 -24.87
C PHE A 39 -0.46 0.45 -25.39
N LYS A 40 0.29 1.14 -26.26
CA LYS A 40 1.65 0.72 -26.66
C LYS A 40 2.69 0.96 -25.57
N ILE A 41 2.40 1.82 -24.60
CA ILE A 41 3.32 2.17 -23.52
C ILE A 41 3.11 1.16 -22.40
N ARG A 42 4.16 0.37 -22.09
CA ARG A 42 4.13 -0.50 -20.91
C ARG A 42 4.18 0.35 -19.65
N ALA A 43 3.32 0.04 -18.68
CA ALA A 43 3.21 0.79 -17.45
C ALA A 43 4.40 0.57 -16.51
N ILE A 44 4.70 1.58 -15.70
CA ILE A 44 5.52 1.44 -14.49
C ILE A 44 4.57 1.58 -13.31
N ASP A 45 4.35 0.48 -12.60
CA ASP A 45 3.57 0.51 -11.37
C ASP A 45 4.47 1.01 -10.23
N HIS A 46 4.25 2.25 -9.80
CA HIS A 46 5.08 2.89 -8.78
C HIS A 46 4.71 2.46 -7.35
N HIS A 47 3.61 1.73 -7.12
CA HIS A 47 3.24 1.31 -5.78
C HIS A 47 2.35 0.07 -5.75
N ALA A 48 2.96 -1.08 -5.45
CA ALA A 48 2.25 -2.33 -5.18
C ALA A 48 2.91 -3.14 -4.06
N HIS A 49 2.18 -4.15 -3.59
CA HIS A 49 2.60 -5.11 -2.56
C HIS A 49 2.59 -6.54 -3.16
N PRO A 50 3.38 -6.81 -4.22
CA PRO A 50 3.32 -8.09 -4.93
C PRO A 50 3.79 -9.21 -4.02
N MET A 51 3.05 -10.32 -3.92
CA MET A 51 3.50 -11.51 -3.20
C MET A 51 4.67 -12.20 -3.92
N ARG A 52 5.60 -12.79 -3.16
CA ARG A 52 6.64 -13.65 -3.73
C ARG A 52 6.03 -14.96 -4.25
N ALA A 53 6.75 -15.64 -5.14
CA ALA A 53 6.41 -17.02 -5.48
C ALA A 53 6.53 -17.92 -4.25
N THR A 54 5.48 -18.70 -3.97
CA THR A 54 5.39 -19.65 -2.86
C THR A 54 5.29 -21.08 -3.38
N ARG A 55 5.77 -22.05 -2.61
CA ARG A 55 5.43 -23.46 -2.81
C ARG A 55 4.07 -23.76 -2.17
N GLU A 56 3.48 -24.90 -2.51
CA GLU A 56 2.28 -25.38 -1.83
C GLU A 56 2.52 -25.47 -0.32
N GLY A 57 1.63 -24.85 0.47
CA GLY A 57 1.74 -24.75 1.93
C GLY A 57 2.69 -23.65 2.44
N GLU A 58 3.42 -22.94 1.58
CA GLU A 58 4.18 -21.76 2.00
C GLU A 58 3.30 -20.50 1.99
N GLU A 59 3.41 -19.71 3.05
CA GLU A 59 2.83 -18.36 3.12
C GLU A 59 3.91 -17.29 2.85
N ASP A 60 3.48 -16.17 2.30
CA ASP A 60 4.27 -14.94 2.25
C ASP A 60 3.65 -13.94 3.23
N ARG A 61 4.42 -13.52 4.23
CA ARG A 61 4.02 -12.50 5.22
C ARG A 61 4.88 -11.25 5.13
N GLU A 62 5.74 -11.18 4.12
CA GLU A 62 6.76 -10.14 3.95
C GLU A 62 6.34 -9.10 2.89
N PHE A 63 5.11 -9.21 2.39
CA PHE A 63 4.56 -8.34 1.35
C PHE A 63 4.09 -6.99 1.88
N ASP A 64 3.93 -6.84 3.20
CA ASP A 64 3.44 -5.61 3.84
C ASP A 64 3.97 -5.52 5.28
N ALA A 65 4.24 -4.31 5.77
CA ALA A 65 4.57 -4.06 7.17
C ALA A 65 3.31 -3.90 8.04
N LEU A 66 2.22 -3.39 7.46
CA LEU A 66 0.97 -3.08 8.12
C LEU A 66 -0.19 -3.90 7.53
N ILE A 67 -0.10 -5.23 7.65
CA ILE A 67 -1.10 -6.17 7.10
C ILE A 67 -2.52 -5.82 7.59
N PRO A 68 -3.47 -5.50 6.68
CA PRO A 68 -4.81 -5.03 7.06
C PRO A 68 -5.66 -6.02 7.86
N ASP A 69 -5.34 -7.32 7.83
CA ASP A 69 -6.07 -8.39 8.54
C ASP A 69 -6.13 -8.19 10.07
N VAL A 70 -5.33 -7.27 10.62
CA VAL A 70 -5.37 -6.89 12.04
C VAL A 70 -6.50 -5.92 12.38
N LEU A 71 -7.14 -5.33 11.37
CA LEU A 71 -8.23 -4.38 11.55
C LEU A 71 -9.57 -5.09 11.76
N GLU A 72 -10.46 -4.44 12.51
CA GLU A 72 -11.84 -4.87 12.62
C GLU A 72 -12.51 -4.85 11.23
N PRO A 73 -13.32 -5.89 10.89
CA PRO A 73 -14.01 -5.94 9.61
C PRO A 73 -14.89 -4.70 9.39
N ALA A 74 -14.65 -4.00 8.28
CA ALA A 74 -15.47 -2.89 7.83
C ALA A 74 -16.17 -3.23 6.50
N PRO A 75 -17.33 -2.62 6.21
CA PRO A 75 -17.95 -2.77 4.89
C PRO A 75 -16.98 -2.34 3.80
N LEU A 76 -16.79 -3.20 2.80
CA LEU A 76 -15.92 -2.88 1.68
C LEU A 76 -16.48 -1.67 0.89
N PRO A 77 -15.60 -0.76 0.44
CA PRO A 77 -15.97 0.27 -0.54
C PRO A 77 -16.69 -0.34 -1.73
N VAL A 78 -17.62 0.40 -2.35
CA VAL A 78 -18.53 -0.14 -3.38
C VAL A 78 -17.82 -0.95 -4.47
N ARG A 79 -16.68 -0.47 -4.98
CA ARG A 79 -15.91 -1.16 -6.03
C ARG A 79 -15.10 -2.36 -5.55
N LEU A 80 -14.94 -2.55 -4.25
CA LEU A 80 -14.27 -3.71 -3.66
C LEU A 80 -15.25 -4.77 -3.16
N ARG A 81 -16.56 -4.52 -3.25
CA ARG A 81 -17.56 -5.50 -2.81
C ARG A 81 -17.53 -6.74 -3.70
N PRO A 82 -17.75 -7.94 -3.13
CA PRO A 82 -17.64 -9.19 -3.90
C PRO A 82 -18.59 -9.29 -5.09
N ASP A 83 -19.71 -8.56 -5.08
CA ASP A 83 -20.70 -8.52 -6.15
C ASP A 83 -20.39 -7.51 -7.27
N ASN A 84 -19.24 -6.85 -7.25
CA ASN A 84 -18.86 -5.88 -8.28
C ASN A 84 -18.63 -6.58 -9.64
N PRO A 85 -19.45 -6.30 -10.68
CA PRO A 85 -19.32 -6.95 -11.99
C PRO A 85 -18.00 -6.65 -12.71
N GLU A 86 -17.26 -5.61 -12.30
CA GLU A 86 -15.94 -5.30 -12.86
C GLU A 86 -14.94 -6.45 -12.68
N PHE A 87 -15.08 -7.26 -11.62
CA PHE A 87 -14.23 -8.43 -11.43
C PHE A 87 -14.41 -9.47 -12.54
N VAL A 88 -15.64 -9.68 -13.02
CA VAL A 88 -15.92 -10.59 -14.14
C VAL A 88 -15.19 -10.12 -15.41
N GLY A 89 -15.24 -8.81 -15.70
CA GLY A 89 -14.51 -8.22 -16.83
C GLY A 89 -12.99 -8.38 -16.71
N ALA A 90 -12.44 -8.17 -15.52
CA ALA A 90 -11.02 -8.38 -15.25
C ALA A 90 -10.61 -9.85 -15.41
N TRP A 91 -11.40 -10.80 -14.88
CA TRP A 91 -11.12 -12.22 -15.01
C TRP A 91 -11.26 -12.74 -16.44
N ARG A 92 -12.18 -12.19 -17.22
CA ARG A 92 -12.27 -12.44 -18.67
C ARG A 92 -10.99 -12.04 -19.39
N SER A 93 -10.51 -10.84 -19.10
CA SER A 93 -9.34 -10.27 -19.77
C SER A 93 -8.05 -10.97 -19.37
N LEU A 94 -7.86 -11.27 -18.08
CA LEU A 94 -6.60 -11.81 -17.54
C LEU A 94 -6.55 -13.35 -17.51
N TRP A 95 -7.68 -13.99 -17.21
CA TRP A 95 -7.74 -15.44 -16.93
C TRP A 95 -8.61 -16.21 -17.93
N GLY A 96 -9.14 -15.56 -18.98
CA GLY A 96 -10.01 -16.21 -19.96
C GLY A 96 -11.31 -16.74 -19.36
N TYR A 97 -11.79 -16.13 -18.27
CA TYR A 97 -13.04 -16.51 -17.61
C TYR A 97 -14.21 -16.44 -18.59
N ARG A 98 -15.02 -17.49 -18.71
CA ARG A 98 -16.06 -17.59 -19.76
C ARG A 98 -17.47 -17.21 -19.29
N HIS A 99 -17.64 -16.96 -18.01
CA HIS A 99 -18.95 -16.77 -17.39
C HIS A 99 -19.25 -15.28 -17.15
N ASP A 100 -20.53 -14.94 -17.02
CA ASP A 100 -21.04 -13.59 -16.71
C ASP A 100 -21.37 -13.40 -15.22
N ASP A 101 -21.21 -14.45 -14.42
CA ASP A 101 -21.59 -14.50 -13.01
C ASP A 101 -20.41 -14.87 -12.10
N MET A 102 -20.68 -14.97 -10.80
CA MET A 102 -19.72 -15.38 -9.77
C MET A 102 -20.26 -16.56 -8.94
N THR A 103 -20.94 -17.51 -9.58
CA THR A 103 -21.40 -18.71 -8.86
C THR A 103 -20.21 -19.51 -8.33
N ASP A 104 -20.36 -20.20 -7.20
CA ASP A 104 -19.28 -20.99 -6.59
C ASP A 104 -18.65 -22.00 -7.55
N ALA A 105 -19.44 -22.58 -8.47
CA ALA A 105 -18.94 -23.51 -9.47
C ALA A 105 -17.98 -22.83 -10.44
N HIS A 106 -18.35 -21.66 -10.96
CA HIS A 106 -17.52 -20.91 -11.89
C HIS A 106 -16.29 -20.29 -11.20
N LEU A 107 -16.42 -19.84 -9.95
CA LEU A 107 -15.27 -19.37 -9.17
C LEU A 107 -14.23 -20.47 -8.92
N ARG A 108 -14.65 -21.73 -8.70
CA ARG A 108 -13.71 -22.86 -8.62
C ARG A 108 -12.94 -23.09 -9.92
N GLU A 109 -13.57 -22.89 -11.08
CA GLU A 109 -12.88 -22.97 -12.38
C GLU A 109 -11.82 -21.87 -12.52
N LEU A 110 -12.13 -20.65 -12.07
CA LEU A 110 -11.20 -19.54 -12.04
C LEU A 110 -10.00 -19.83 -11.12
N ASP A 111 -10.25 -20.35 -9.92
CA ASP A 111 -9.19 -20.70 -8.98
C ASP A 111 -8.26 -21.79 -9.52
N GLU A 112 -8.80 -22.81 -10.17
CA GLU A 112 -7.98 -23.84 -10.81
C GLU A 112 -7.16 -23.26 -11.98
N THR A 113 -7.71 -22.30 -12.72
CA THR A 113 -6.98 -21.59 -13.79
C THR A 113 -5.80 -20.81 -13.23
N LYS A 114 -6.01 -20.05 -12.16
CA LYS A 114 -4.93 -19.32 -11.46
C LYS A 114 -3.86 -20.27 -10.93
N ARG A 115 -4.25 -21.34 -10.25
CA ARG A 115 -3.32 -22.36 -9.72
C ARG A 115 -2.50 -23.03 -10.82
N ARG A 116 -3.12 -23.31 -11.96
CA ARG A 116 -2.43 -23.87 -13.12
C ARG A 116 -1.38 -22.91 -13.66
N ALA A 117 -1.73 -21.64 -13.88
CA ALA A 117 -0.77 -20.63 -14.29
C ALA A 117 0.40 -20.50 -13.29
N THR A 118 0.12 -20.52 -11.99
CA THR A 118 1.17 -20.54 -10.96
C THR A 118 2.09 -21.76 -11.08
N ARG A 119 1.55 -22.96 -11.35
CA ARG A 119 2.36 -24.18 -11.55
C ARG A 119 3.16 -24.13 -12.86
N GLU A 120 2.56 -23.65 -13.94
CA GLU A 120 3.17 -23.58 -15.28
C GLU A 120 4.33 -22.58 -15.32
N HIS A 121 4.16 -21.41 -14.70
CA HIS A 121 5.17 -20.34 -14.72
C HIS A 121 6.12 -20.39 -13.52
N GLY A 122 5.77 -21.08 -12.43
CA GLY A 122 6.64 -21.24 -11.25
C GLY A 122 7.14 -19.89 -10.72
N ASP A 123 8.47 -19.72 -10.67
CA ASP A 123 9.13 -18.50 -10.17
C ASP A 123 8.93 -17.30 -11.10
N GLU A 124 8.63 -17.54 -12.37
CA GLU A 124 8.36 -16.49 -13.35
C GLU A 124 6.91 -16.01 -13.27
N HIS A 125 6.03 -16.68 -12.51
CA HIS A 125 4.62 -16.34 -12.41
C HIS A 125 4.37 -14.85 -12.07
N PRO A 126 5.04 -14.22 -11.09
CA PRO A 126 4.84 -12.79 -10.83
C PRO A 126 5.16 -11.91 -12.04
N ALA A 127 6.28 -12.17 -12.74
CA ALA A 127 6.67 -11.40 -13.92
C ALA A 127 5.74 -11.65 -15.11
N TRP A 128 5.27 -12.89 -15.29
CA TRP A 128 4.28 -13.25 -16.29
C TRP A 128 2.96 -12.51 -16.08
N VAL A 129 2.49 -12.37 -14.83
CA VAL A 129 1.30 -11.56 -14.50
C VAL A 129 1.50 -10.10 -14.92
N LEU A 130 2.68 -9.52 -14.70
CA LEU A 130 2.98 -8.16 -15.17
C LEU A 130 2.89 -8.05 -16.70
N ASP A 131 3.35 -9.06 -17.44
CA ASP A 131 3.24 -9.09 -18.90
C ASP A 131 1.79 -9.10 -19.37
N GLN A 132 0.91 -9.87 -18.69
CA GLN A 132 -0.53 -9.87 -19.01
C GLN A 132 -1.21 -8.53 -18.72
N LEU A 133 -0.68 -7.76 -17.76
CA LEU A 133 -1.18 -6.44 -17.39
C LEU A 133 -0.50 -5.29 -18.15
N ASN A 134 0.39 -5.60 -19.10
CA ASN A 134 1.20 -4.62 -19.81
C ASN A 134 2.04 -3.72 -18.87
N ILE A 135 2.53 -4.28 -17.76
CA ILE A 135 3.40 -3.61 -16.78
C ILE A 135 4.84 -4.05 -17.02
N GLU A 136 5.73 -3.09 -17.29
CA GLU A 136 7.15 -3.38 -17.48
C GLU A 136 7.89 -3.55 -16.15
N VAL A 137 7.68 -2.61 -15.23
CA VAL A 137 8.34 -2.56 -13.93
C VAL A 137 7.32 -2.27 -12.84
N MET A 138 7.45 -2.94 -11.71
CA MET A 138 6.68 -2.70 -10.50
C MET A 138 7.59 -2.34 -9.34
N PHE A 139 7.21 -1.33 -8.57
CA PHE A 139 7.86 -0.97 -7.31
C PHE A 139 7.19 -1.75 -6.17
N ALA A 140 7.92 -2.72 -5.65
CA ALA A 140 7.48 -3.65 -4.63
C ALA A 140 7.74 -3.07 -3.23
N ASN A 141 6.69 -2.55 -2.60
CA ASN A 141 6.68 -2.10 -1.22
C ASN A 141 6.59 -3.34 -0.35
N ARG A 142 7.72 -3.74 0.25
CA ARG A 142 7.85 -5.03 0.92
C ARG A 142 8.82 -4.92 2.09
N VAL A 143 8.58 -5.73 3.12
CA VAL A 143 9.52 -5.92 4.23
C VAL A 143 10.80 -6.57 3.72
N ALA A 144 10.66 -7.58 2.85
CA ALA A 144 11.77 -8.22 2.16
C ALA A 144 11.36 -8.74 0.78
N MET A 145 12.30 -8.68 -0.15
CA MET A 145 12.17 -9.33 -1.45
C MET A 145 12.21 -10.85 -1.30
N GLY A 146 11.64 -11.56 -2.26
CA GLY A 146 11.52 -13.02 -2.22
C GLY A 146 11.62 -13.67 -3.59
N ARG A 147 11.56 -14.99 -3.58
CA ARG A 147 11.59 -15.85 -4.78
C ARG A 147 10.62 -15.33 -5.86
N GLY A 148 11.09 -15.28 -7.11
CA GLY A 148 10.32 -14.81 -8.27
C GLY A 148 10.25 -13.28 -8.44
N LEU A 149 10.63 -12.49 -7.44
CA LEU A 149 10.65 -11.03 -7.54
C LEU A 149 12.02 -10.54 -8.00
N THR A 150 12.32 -10.70 -9.29
CA THR A 150 13.62 -10.33 -9.88
C THR A 150 13.80 -8.80 -9.97
N PRO A 151 15.01 -8.27 -9.72
CA PRO A 151 15.25 -6.82 -9.66
C PRO A 151 15.03 -6.09 -10.99
N GLN A 152 15.00 -6.82 -12.12
CA GLN A 152 14.69 -6.25 -13.43
C GLN A 152 13.20 -5.86 -13.55
N ARG A 153 12.31 -6.64 -12.94
CA ARG A 153 10.84 -6.45 -13.01
C ARG A 153 10.27 -5.85 -11.74
N PHE A 154 10.90 -6.09 -10.60
CA PHE A 154 10.45 -5.66 -9.28
C PHE A 154 11.52 -4.83 -8.58
N ARG A 155 11.25 -3.54 -8.37
CA ARG A 155 12.15 -2.61 -7.69
C ARG A 155 11.76 -2.50 -6.23
N TRP A 156 12.66 -2.87 -5.32
CA TRP A 156 12.33 -2.90 -3.90
C TRP A 156 12.18 -1.50 -3.32
N VAL A 157 11.08 -1.29 -2.61
CA VAL A 157 10.83 -0.13 -1.74
C VAL A 157 10.69 -0.67 -0.31
N ALA A 158 11.61 -0.27 0.57
CA ALA A 158 11.65 -0.74 1.95
C ALA A 158 10.71 0.09 2.84
N PHE A 159 10.10 -0.54 3.86
CA PHE A 159 9.31 0.17 4.87
C PHE A 159 10.21 0.67 6.01
N ASP A 160 10.14 1.95 6.35
CA ASP A 160 11.04 2.54 7.37
C ASP A 160 10.30 3.26 8.51
N ASP A 161 8.98 3.10 8.64
CA ASP A 161 8.21 3.65 9.76
C ASP A 161 8.73 3.16 11.12
N ALA A 162 9.11 1.89 11.22
CA ALA A 162 9.73 1.28 12.39
C ALA A 162 10.96 2.06 12.90
N LEU A 163 11.73 2.69 12.00
CA LEU A 163 12.91 3.49 12.36
C LEU A 163 12.55 4.84 12.99
N MET A 164 11.29 5.27 12.90
CA MET A 164 10.77 6.44 13.62
C MET A 164 10.26 6.08 15.02
N LEU A 165 10.17 4.78 15.35
CA LEU A 165 9.52 4.28 16.56
C LEU A 165 10.47 3.57 17.56
N PRO A 166 11.61 4.15 17.97
CA PRO A 166 12.55 3.49 18.88
C PRO A 166 12.11 3.32 20.34
N LEU A 167 11.04 4.02 20.75
CA LEU A 167 10.49 4.05 22.10
C LEU A 167 9.17 3.28 22.18
N SER A 168 8.80 2.88 23.39
CA SER A 168 7.54 2.18 23.66
C SER A 168 6.31 2.96 23.16
N SER A 169 5.47 2.27 22.38
CA SER A 169 4.19 2.78 21.87
C SER A 169 3.03 2.59 22.86
N ALA A 170 3.25 2.02 24.05
CA ALA A 170 2.20 1.56 24.94
C ALA A 170 1.17 2.63 25.34
N THR A 171 1.60 3.87 25.59
CA THR A 171 0.68 4.98 25.92
C THR A 171 -0.05 5.50 24.67
N VAL A 172 0.62 5.56 23.52
CA VAL A 172 0.01 5.98 22.25
C VAL A 172 -1.10 5.01 21.84
N ARG A 173 -0.83 3.70 21.89
CA ARG A 173 -1.79 2.64 21.58
C ARG A 173 -3.06 2.69 22.44
N LYS A 174 -2.94 3.08 23.71
CA LYS A 174 -4.10 3.22 24.61
C LYS A 174 -4.98 4.41 24.27
N THR A 175 -4.41 5.46 23.68
CA THR A 175 -5.13 6.72 23.41
C THR A 175 -5.64 6.81 21.97
N HIS A 176 -5.16 5.94 21.07
CA HIS A 176 -5.55 5.89 19.66
C HIS A 176 -5.79 4.43 19.24
N PRO A 177 -6.97 3.86 19.55
CA PRO A 177 -7.26 2.44 19.31
C PRO A 177 -7.15 2.05 17.84
N ASP A 178 -7.53 2.96 16.92
CA ASP A 178 -7.46 2.70 15.47
C ASP A 178 -6.02 2.44 14.98
N TYR A 179 -5.02 3.09 15.59
CA TYR A 179 -3.60 2.87 15.26
C TYR A 179 -3.01 1.69 16.03
N ALA A 180 -3.64 1.28 17.13
CA ALA A 180 -3.06 0.36 18.10
C ALA A 180 -2.78 -1.04 17.55
N ALA A 181 -3.52 -1.43 16.50
CA ALA A 181 -3.41 -2.71 15.80
C ALA A 181 -2.13 -2.83 14.95
N PHE A 182 -1.58 -1.71 14.48
CA PHE A 182 -0.42 -1.67 13.58
C PHE A 182 0.93 -1.65 14.30
N TYR A 183 0.99 -1.02 15.48
CA TYR A 183 2.23 -0.91 16.27
C TYR A 183 2.97 -2.23 16.53
N PRO A 184 2.31 -3.38 16.80
CA PRO A 184 3.01 -4.65 16.94
C PRO A 184 3.81 -5.08 15.70
N GLY A 185 3.34 -4.75 14.50
CA GLY A 185 4.07 -4.99 13.24
C GLY A 185 5.34 -4.16 13.17
N GLU A 186 5.23 -2.87 13.48
CA GLU A 186 6.37 -1.94 13.55
C GLU A 186 7.40 -2.33 14.62
N ASP A 187 6.94 -2.73 15.81
CA ASP A 187 7.80 -3.20 16.90
C ASP A 187 8.60 -4.46 16.46
N ALA A 188 7.94 -5.38 15.74
CA ALA A 188 8.57 -6.58 15.19
C ALA A 188 9.58 -6.23 14.09
N LEU A 189 9.24 -5.28 13.22
CA LEU A 189 10.10 -4.81 12.13
C LEU A 189 11.35 -4.09 12.66
N LEU A 190 11.20 -3.20 13.64
CA LEU A 190 12.33 -2.56 14.32
C LEU A 190 13.24 -3.60 14.96
N LYS A 191 12.67 -4.59 15.66
CA LYS A 191 13.44 -5.69 16.28
C LYS A 191 14.23 -6.47 15.23
N ARG A 192 13.64 -6.73 14.06
CA ARG A 192 14.34 -7.36 12.94
C ARG A 192 15.51 -6.50 12.46
N TYR A 193 15.32 -5.20 12.24
CA TYR A 193 16.38 -4.30 11.79
C TYR A 193 17.53 -4.23 12.80
N LEU A 194 17.25 -4.20 14.10
CA LEU A 194 18.26 -4.32 15.14
C LEU A 194 19.02 -5.66 15.03
N SER A 195 18.30 -6.77 14.89
CA SER A 195 18.89 -8.11 14.77
C SER A 195 19.79 -8.26 13.54
N GLU A 196 19.39 -7.71 12.39
CA GLU A 196 20.19 -7.70 11.16
C GLU A 196 21.50 -6.90 11.33
N LEU A 197 21.49 -5.91 12.24
CA LEU A 197 22.67 -5.16 12.68
C LEU A 197 23.37 -5.77 13.91
N LYS A 198 22.95 -6.97 14.34
CA LYS A 198 23.48 -7.69 15.53
C LYS A 198 23.35 -6.90 16.83
N LEU A 199 22.31 -6.06 16.94
CA LEU A 199 21.94 -5.33 18.13
C LEU A 199 20.75 -6.00 18.81
N THR A 200 20.79 -6.10 20.14
CA THR A 200 19.72 -6.72 20.95
C THR A 200 18.74 -5.71 21.54
N ALA A 201 19.07 -4.42 21.46
CA ALA A 201 18.26 -3.32 21.96
C ALA A 201 18.62 -2.03 21.21
N VAL A 202 17.75 -1.02 21.32
CA VAL A 202 18.06 0.34 20.85
C VAL A 202 19.22 0.92 21.67
N PRO A 203 20.12 1.75 21.07
CA PRO A 203 21.22 2.37 21.79
C PRO A 203 20.79 3.37 22.86
N ALA A 204 21.70 3.78 23.74
CA ALA A 204 21.36 4.63 24.89
C ALA A 204 21.09 6.09 24.50
N THR A 205 21.57 6.54 23.34
CA THR A 205 21.42 7.93 22.89
C THR A 205 20.86 8.04 21.47
N LEU A 206 20.19 9.15 21.18
CA LEU A 206 19.68 9.43 19.83
C LEU A 206 20.79 9.45 18.77
N ARG A 207 21.97 9.98 19.13
CA ARG A 207 23.14 9.99 18.24
C ARG A 207 23.61 8.57 17.91
N GLU A 208 23.63 7.67 18.88
CA GLU A 208 23.96 6.27 18.63
C GLU A 208 22.84 5.56 17.86
N TYR A 209 21.58 5.86 18.14
CA TYR A 209 20.46 5.29 17.38
C TYR A 209 20.53 5.65 15.90
N THR A 210 20.72 6.94 15.59
CA THR A 210 20.87 7.40 14.20
C THR A 210 22.09 6.78 13.52
N SER A 211 23.28 6.84 14.14
CA SER A 211 24.53 6.34 13.53
C SER A 211 24.72 4.83 13.53
N ARG A 212 24.08 4.08 14.45
CA ARG A 212 24.25 2.63 14.59
C ARG A 212 23.02 1.81 14.20
N VAL A 213 21.85 2.44 14.03
CA VAL A 213 20.61 1.77 13.64
C VAL A 213 20.05 2.33 12.35
N VAL A 214 19.71 3.62 12.31
CA VAL A 214 19.01 4.23 11.17
C VAL A 214 19.89 4.22 9.92
N THR A 215 21.06 4.88 9.95
CA THR A 215 21.98 4.91 8.80
C THR A 215 22.39 3.51 8.34
N PRO A 216 22.87 2.60 9.22
CA PRO A 216 23.28 1.27 8.77
C PRO A 216 22.13 0.41 8.22
N THR A 217 20.88 0.66 8.65
CA THR A 217 19.70 0.00 8.07
C THR A 217 19.44 0.45 6.65
N LEU A 218 19.41 1.77 6.42
CA LEU A 218 19.25 2.34 5.08
C LEU A 218 20.38 1.91 4.14
N GLU A 219 21.63 1.92 4.63
CA GLU A 219 22.78 1.44 3.85
C GLU A 219 22.67 -0.05 3.51
N ARG A 220 22.16 -0.89 4.43
CA ARG A 220 21.91 -2.31 4.17
C ARG A 220 20.84 -2.48 3.10
N GLN A 221 19.67 -1.85 3.28
CA GLN A 221 18.57 -1.92 2.32
C GLN A 221 19.04 -1.46 0.93
N LYS A 222 19.79 -0.36 0.83
CA LYS A 222 20.37 0.11 -0.44
C LYS A 222 21.32 -0.91 -1.07
N ARG A 223 22.24 -1.49 -0.30
CA ARG A 223 23.16 -2.54 -0.78
C ARG A 223 22.40 -3.77 -1.28
N ASP A 224 21.29 -4.09 -0.62
CA ASP A 224 20.44 -5.24 -0.94
C ASP A 224 19.43 -4.94 -2.07
N GLY A 225 19.49 -3.73 -2.65
CA GLY A 225 18.79 -3.36 -3.88
C GLY A 225 17.54 -2.49 -3.72
N ALA A 226 17.29 -1.95 -2.52
CA ALA A 226 16.23 -0.97 -2.34
C ALA A 226 16.53 0.30 -3.17
N VAL A 227 15.53 0.78 -3.90
CA VAL A 227 15.63 2.00 -4.72
C VAL A 227 14.91 3.19 -4.08
N ALA A 228 14.08 2.93 -3.08
CA ALA A 228 13.33 3.94 -2.35
C ALA A 228 12.94 3.41 -0.96
N VAL A 229 12.47 4.33 -0.13
CA VAL A 229 11.88 4.05 1.18
C VAL A 229 10.41 4.45 1.17
N LYS A 230 9.59 3.76 1.94
CA LYS A 230 8.15 4.00 2.09
C LYS A 230 7.85 4.31 3.54
N PHE A 231 6.93 5.27 3.70
CA PHE A 231 6.28 5.57 4.97
C PHE A 231 4.79 5.31 4.87
N GLU A 232 4.26 4.64 5.88
CA GLU A 232 2.85 4.32 6.13
C GLU A 232 2.32 5.10 7.35
N ALA A 233 3.05 6.13 7.77
CA ALA A 233 2.84 6.95 8.96
C ALA A 233 1.39 7.37 9.24
N ALA A 234 0.54 7.52 8.22
CA ALA A 234 -0.88 7.87 8.38
C ALA A 234 -1.67 6.84 9.22
N TYR A 235 -1.21 5.59 9.27
CA TYR A 235 -1.80 4.52 10.09
C TYR A 235 -1.24 4.49 11.52
N LEU A 236 -0.27 5.34 11.83
CA LEU A 236 0.46 5.33 13.10
C LEU A 236 0.34 6.66 13.85
N ARG A 237 0.18 7.78 13.11
CA ARG A 237 0.11 9.15 13.63
C ARG A 237 -0.37 10.15 12.56
N ALA A 238 -0.57 11.40 12.95
CA ALA A 238 -0.80 12.51 12.02
C ALA A 238 0.46 12.81 11.16
N LEU A 239 0.23 13.25 9.92
CA LEU A 239 1.25 13.52 8.89
C LEU A 239 1.91 14.92 8.99
N ASP A 240 1.67 15.66 10.06
CA ASP A 240 2.19 17.00 10.28
C ASP A 240 3.64 16.97 10.80
N PHE A 241 4.60 16.58 9.97
CA PHE A 241 6.01 16.53 10.36
C PHE A 241 6.63 17.94 10.51
N ALA A 242 7.01 18.32 11.72
CA ALA A 242 7.63 19.61 12.02
C ALA A 242 9.17 19.60 11.89
N ASP A 243 9.80 20.78 11.99
CA ASP A 243 11.27 20.92 12.11
C ASP A 243 11.74 20.78 13.56
N ALA A 244 11.58 19.58 14.12
CA ALA A 244 12.03 19.30 15.48
C ALA A 244 13.57 19.35 15.55
N SER A 245 14.10 20.08 16.54
CA SER A 245 15.56 20.17 16.74
C SER A 245 16.13 18.85 17.29
N GLU A 246 17.38 18.55 16.95
CA GLU A 246 18.09 17.38 17.50
C GLU A 246 18.12 17.41 19.04
N ALA A 247 18.32 18.58 19.63
CA ALA A 247 18.35 18.74 21.09
C ALA A 247 17.01 18.38 21.74
N GLU A 248 15.89 18.69 21.10
CA GLU A 248 14.56 18.32 21.58
C GLU A 248 14.30 16.83 21.43
N ALA A 249 14.56 16.27 20.24
CA ALA A 249 14.45 14.84 20.00
C ALA A 249 15.33 14.02 20.96
N ALA A 250 16.56 14.48 21.23
CA ALA A 250 17.49 13.83 22.15
C ALA A 250 16.97 13.84 23.59
N ARG A 251 16.31 14.92 24.04
CA ARG A 251 15.67 14.97 25.36
C ARG A 251 14.53 13.95 25.48
N VAL A 252 13.67 13.86 24.46
CA VAL A 252 12.59 12.86 24.41
C VAL A 252 13.18 11.44 24.44
N TYR A 253 14.15 11.17 23.57
CA TYR A 253 14.82 9.87 23.50
C TYR A 253 15.42 9.47 24.86
N ALA A 254 16.24 10.34 25.46
CA ALA A 254 16.92 10.06 26.73
C ALA A 254 15.93 9.83 27.89
N ARG A 255 14.77 10.48 27.86
CA ARG A 255 13.73 10.32 28.88
C ARG A 255 13.07 8.93 28.84
N PHE A 256 12.94 8.33 27.66
CA PHE A 256 12.09 7.14 27.46
C PHE A 256 12.83 5.89 26.93
N ALA A 257 14.07 6.01 26.46
CA ALA A 257 14.82 4.89 25.87
C ALA A 257 15.14 3.77 26.88
N HIS A 258 15.16 4.08 28.17
CA HIS A 258 15.43 3.12 29.24
C HIS A 258 14.18 2.73 30.05
N GLY A 259 12.99 3.14 29.60
CA GLY A 259 11.73 2.80 30.25
C GLY A 259 10.70 3.94 30.21
N GLY A 260 9.47 3.60 30.56
CA GLY A 260 8.32 4.48 30.37
C GLY A 260 7.77 4.41 28.94
N ALA A 261 6.72 5.19 28.69
CA ALA A 261 6.10 5.26 27.37
C ALA A 261 5.57 6.69 27.14
N PRO A 262 6.08 7.42 26.13
CA PRO A 262 5.64 8.77 25.84
C PRO A 262 4.17 8.80 25.41
N THR A 263 3.47 9.89 25.73
CA THR A 263 2.21 10.23 25.04
C THR A 263 2.49 10.58 23.57
N ALA A 264 1.46 10.60 22.72
CA ALA A 264 1.62 10.97 21.31
C ALA A 264 2.31 12.33 21.13
N ASN A 265 1.91 13.34 21.92
CA ASN A 265 2.50 14.68 21.88
C ASN A 265 3.96 14.70 22.36
N GLU A 266 4.32 13.90 23.37
CA GLU A 266 5.70 13.79 23.83
C GLU A 266 6.59 13.05 22.83
N TYR A 267 6.04 12.07 22.11
CA TYR A 267 6.79 11.27 21.13
C TYR A 267 7.02 12.03 19.82
N LYS A 268 6.06 12.88 19.43
CA LYS A 268 6.03 13.58 18.15
C LYS A 268 7.37 14.27 17.77
N PRO A 269 8.05 15.04 18.64
CA PRO A 269 9.31 15.70 18.25
C PRO A 269 10.42 14.71 17.85
N LEU A 270 10.48 13.55 18.49
CA LEU A 270 11.46 12.52 18.14
C LEU A 270 11.14 11.88 16.78
N GLN A 271 9.87 11.50 16.56
CA GLN A 271 9.41 10.95 15.29
C GLN A 271 9.60 11.95 14.13
N ASP A 272 9.31 13.24 14.36
CA ASP A 272 9.49 14.31 13.36
C ASP A 272 10.96 14.47 12.97
N PHE A 273 11.85 14.46 13.97
CA PHE A 273 13.29 14.49 13.73
C PHE A 273 13.76 13.26 12.95
N LEU A 274 13.33 12.05 13.35
CA LEU A 274 13.73 10.79 12.72
C LEU A 274 13.23 10.69 11.29
N PHE A 275 11.98 11.06 11.00
CA PHE A 275 11.45 11.14 9.63
C PHE A 275 12.38 11.96 8.73
N ARG A 276 12.72 13.17 9.17
CA ARG A 276 13.59 14.08 8.40
C ARG A 276 15.01 13.56 8.29
N TYR A 277 15.53 12.91 9.33
CA TYR A 277 16.84 12.26 9.29
C TYR A 277 16.86 11.13 8.26
N ILE A 278 15.87 10.22 8.29
CA ILE A 278 15.73 9.11 7.34
C ILE A 278 15.61 9.65 5.92
N ALA A 279 14.75 10.64 5.68
CA ALA A 279 14.57 11.22 4.35
C ALA A 279 15.86 11.85 3.79
N ARG A 280 16.62 12.56 4.63
CA ARG A 280 17.93 13.13 4.23
C ARG A 280 18.95 12.03 3.96
N GLU A 281 18.95 10.98 4.78
CA GLU A 281 19.91 9.90 4.67
C GLU A 281 19.64 9.02 3.44
N ALA A 282 18.36 8.72 3.15
CA ALA A 282 17.95 8.12 1.89
C ALA A 282 18.40 8.99 0.70
N GLY A 283 18.18 10.31 0.77
CA GLY A 283 18.67 11.24 -0.26
C GLY A 283 20.20 11.25 -0.43
N ARG A 284 20.97 11.07 0.66
CA ARG A 284 22.44 10.92 0.61
C ARG A 284 22.86 9.64 -0.11
N LEU A 285 22.12 8.55 0.06
CA LEU A 285 22.39 7.24 -0.55
C LEU A 285 21.95 7.16 -2.03
N GLY A 286 21.11 8.11 -2.47
CA GLY A 286 20.51 8.15 -3.81
C GLY A 286 19.59 6.97 -4.08
#